data_AF-A0A938NIE3-F1
#
_entry.id   AF-A0A938NIE3-F1
#
_cell.length_a   1.000
_cell.length_b   1.000
_cell.length_c   1.000
_cell.angle_alpha   90.00
_cell.angle_beta   90.00
_cell.angle_gamma   90.00
#
_symmetry.space_group_name_H-M   'P 1'
#
loop_
_entity.id
_entity.type
_entity.pdbx_description
1 polymer ?
#
loop_
_entity_poly.entity_id
_entity_poly.type
_entity_poly.pdbx_seq_one_letter_code
_entity_poly.pdbx_strand_id
1 'polypeptide(L)'
;MSKIVDFVVVFDDGVRKRHYHETEKGKVTYFAVQLEIEVKGEWKVVVRYDCSHGFSHIDKYDIKGNKTKRMLDLSFESALTYGDWDINT
;
A
#
# COMPACT_ATOMS: atom_id res chain seq x y z
N MET A 1 10.11 20.76 5.60
CA MET A 1 10.49 19.47 6.21
C MET A 1 9.54 18.43 5.68
N SER A 2 10.06 17.29 5.22
CA SER A 2 9.24 16.12 4.92
C SER A 2 8.72 15.55 6.24
N LYS A 3 7.46 15.11 6.25
CA LYS A 3 6.90 14.31 7.34
C LYS A 3 6.69 12.91 6.84
N ILE A 4 7.09 11.94 7.65
CA ILE A 4 6.94 10.52 7.36
C ILE A 4 5.94 9.96 8.37
N VAL A 5 5.01 9.16 7.86
CA VAL A 5 4.09 8.35 8.66
C VAL A 5 4.30 6.91 8.26
N ASP A 6 4.66 6.07 9.23
CA ASP A 6 4.90 4.63 9.05
C ASP A 6 4.27 3.89 10.22
N PHE A 7 3.36 2.96 9.93
CA PHE A 7 2.75 2.11 10.93
C PHE A 7 2.27 0.78 10.33
N VAL A 8 2.06 -0.19 11.22
CA VAL A 8 1.50 -1.50 10.88
C VAL A 8 0.23 -1.72 11.69
N VAL A 9 -0.81 -2.22 11.03
CA VAL A 9 -2.06 -2.68 11.66
C VAL A 9 -2.15 -4.18 11.48
N VAL A 10 -2.22 -4.92 12.58
CA VAL A 10 -2.45 -6.37 12.56
C VAL A 10 -3.95 -6.60 12.53
N PHE A 11 -4.44 -7.34 11.53
CA PHE A 11 -5.87 -7.67 11.42
C PHE A 11 -6.19 -9.02 12.05
N ASP A 12 -5.32 -10.01 11.82
CA ASP A 12 -5.45 -11.36 12.36
C ASP A 12 -4.08 -12.04 12.39
N ASP A 13 -4.02 -13.28 12.90
CA ASP A 13 -2.83 -14.12 12.84
C ASP A 13 -2.38 -14.29 11.38
N GLY A 14 -1.13 -13.93 11.10
CA GLY A 14 -0.59 -13.95 9.74
C GLY A 14 -1.24 -12.96 8.75
N VAL A 15 -1.98 -11.92 9.20
CA VAL A 15 -2.55 -10.89 8.29
C VAL A 15 -2.32 -9.49 8.85
N ARG A 16 -1.67 -8.63 8.07
CA ARG A 16 -1.40 -7.24 8.48
C ARG A 16 -1.44 -6.25 7.32
N LYS A 17 -1.74 -5.00 7.63
CA LYS A 17 -1.54 -3.84 6.75
C LYS A 17 -0.29 -3.08 7.16
N ARG A 18 0.58 -2.77 6.20
CA ARG A 18 1.65 -1.78 6.36
C ARG A 18 1.27 -0.51 5.63
N HIS A 19 1.37 0.62 6.33
CA HIS A 19 1.08 1.93 5.80
C HIS A 19 2.34 2.78 5.89
N TYR A 20 2.73 3.37 4.78
CA TYR A 20 3.83 4.32 4.68
C TYR A 20 3.40 5.49 3.81
N HIS A 21 3.63 6.72 4.24
CA HIS A 21 3.58 7.86 3.35
C HIS A 21 4.52 8.99 3.76
N GLU A 22 4.87 9.80 2.77
CA GLU A 22 5.68 10.99 2.90
C GLU A 22 4.87 12.19 2.44
N THR A 23 4.93 13.26 3.22
CA THR A 23 4.38 14.56 2.82
C THR A 23 5.43 15.64 2.82
N GLU A 24 5.39 16.50 1.80
CA GLU A 24 6.18 17.71 1.73
C GLU A 24 5.25 18.92 1.52
N LYS A 25 5.38 19.95 2.37
CA LYS A 25 4.53 21.15 2.34
C LYS A 25 3.02 20.84 2.31
N GLY A 26 2.61 19.74 2.97
CA GLY A 26 1.22 19.30 3.05
C GLY A 26 0.70 18.51 1.85
N LYS A 27 1.56 18.14 0.89
CA LYS A 27 1.20 17.28 -0.25
C LYS A 27 1.86 15.92 -0.11
N VAL A 28 1.18 14.86 -0.54
CA VAL A 28 1.77 13.52 -0.56
C VAL A 28 2.78 13.45 -1.69
N THR A 29 4.02 13.10 -1.37
CA THR A 29 5.10 12.93 -2.36
C THR A 29 5.36 11.47 -2.66
N TYR A 30 5.12 10.60 -1.67
CA TYR A 30 5.24 9.17 -1.80
C TYR A 30 4.26 8.46 -0.86
N PHE A 31 3.71 7.33 -1.27
CA PHE A 31 2.99 6.44 -0.36
C PHE A 31 3.11 4.98 -0.79
N ALA A 32 2.96 4.09 0.19
CA ALA A 32 2.82 2.66 0.02
C ALA A 32 1.86 2.12 1.09
N VAL A 33 0.71 1.59 0.67
CA VAL A 33 -0.23 0.87 1.54
C VAL A 33 -0.30 -0.58 1.07
N GLN A 34 0.05 -1.52 1.94
CA GLN A 34 0.28 -2.92 1.60
C GLN A 34 -0.54 -3.83 2.50
N LEU A 35 -1.25 -4.79 1.92
CA LEU A 35 -1.78 -5.95 2.61
C LEU A 35 -0.75 -7.07 2.51
N GLU A 36 -0.31 -7.56 3.66
CA GLU A 36 0.66 -8.63 3.80
C GLU A 36 0.03 -9.81 4.52
N ILE A 37 0.27 -11.01 3.99
CA ILE A 37 -0.09 -12.27 4.65
C ILE A 37 1.16 -13.08 4.95
N GLU A 38 1.15 -13.83 6.04
CA GLU A 38 2.22 -14.74 6.39
C GLU A 38 2.03 -16.09 5.68
N VAL A 39 3.04 -16.49 4.91
CA VAL A 39 3.07 -17.78 4.21
C VAL A 39 4.39 -18.45 4.55
N LYS A 40 4.33 -19.56 5.29
CA LYS A 40 5.50 -20.34 5.72
C LYS A 40 6.54 -19.52 6.51
N GLY A 41 6.09 -18.62 7.38
CA GLY A 41 6.97 -17.78 8.21
C GLY A 41 7.49 -16.51 7.50
N GLU A 42 7.04 -16.25 6.26
CA GLU A 42 7.44 -15.08 5.49
C GLU A 42 6.23 -14.20 5.18
N TRP A 43 6.36 -12.88 5.41
CA TRP A 43 5.36 -11.90 5.02
C TRP A 43 5.40 -11.65 3.52
N LYS A 44 4.28 -11.90 2.85
CA LYS A 44 4.11 -11.71 1.41
C LYS A 44 3.06 -10.65 1.14
N VAL A 45 3.42 -9.67 0.32
CA VAL A 45 2.51 -8.64 -0.16
C VAL A 45 1.51 -9.30 -1.12
N VAL A 46 0.21 -9.16 -0.83
CA VAL A 46 -0.89 -9.64 -1.69
C VAL A 46 -1.48 -8.49 -2.49
N VAL A 47 -1.61 -7.33 -1.86
CA VAL A 47 -2.10 -6.10 -2.47
C VAL A 47 -1.21 -4.96 -2.06
N ARG A 48 -0.83 -4.11 -3.01
CA ARG A 48 -0.05 -2.89 -2.75
C ARG A 48 -0.60 -1.74 -3.56
N TYR A 49 -0.93 -0.67 -2.86
CA TYR A 49 -1.18 0.65 -3.42
C TYR A 49 0.09 1.47 -3.29
N ASP A 50 0.62 1.99 -4.38
CA ASP A 50 1.78 2.88 -4.34
C ASP A 50 1.77 3.88 -5.50
N CYS A 51 2.65 4.90 -5.42
CA CYS A 51 2.83 5.91 -6.47
C CYS A 51 4.23 5.88 -7.10
N SER A 52 4.90 4.74 -7.06
CA SER A 52 6.22 4.56 -7.67
C SER A 52 6.13 4.86 -9.16
N HIS A 53 7.02 5.73 -9.67
CA HIS A 53 7.04 6.25 -11.05
C HIS A 53 6.05 7.38 -11.37
N GLY A 54 5.53 8.10 -10.37
CA GLY A 54 4.79 9.34 -10.60
C GLY A 54 3.31 9.15 -10.92
N PHE A 55 2.79 7.92 -10.82
CA PHE A 55 1.37 7.61 -10.98
C PHE A 55 0.91 6.62 -9.91
N SER A 56 -0.28 6.87 -9.38
CA SER A 56 -0.98 5.96 -8.48
C SER A 56 -1.30 4.64 -9.18
N HIS A 57 -1.00 3.51 -8.54
CA HIS A 57 -1.38 2.21 -9.06
C HIS A 57 -1.59 1.20 -7.93
N ILE A 58 -2.28 0.12 -8.29
CA ILE A 58 -2.42 -1.07 -7.46
C ILE A 58 -1.68 -2.24 -8.12
N ASP A 59 -0.89 -2.92 -7.32
CA ASP A 59 -0.29 -4.20 -7.61
C ASP A 59 -0.99 -5.30 -6.80
N LYS A 60 -1.52 -6.32 -7.48
CA LYS A 60 -2.06 -7.53 -6.86
C LYS A 60 -1.15 -8.71 -7.18
N TYR A 61 -0.80 -9.49 -6.16
CA TYR A 61 0.03 -10.67 -6.25
C TYR A 61 -0.83 -11.91 -6.00
N ASP A 62 -0.73 -12.91 -6.86
CA ASP A 62 -1.32 -14.22 -6.61
C ASP A 62 -0.39 -15.11 -5.77
N ILE A 63 -0.89 -16.27 -5.34
CA ILE A 63 -0.10 -17.24 -4.56
C ILE A 63 1.10 -17.84 -5.33
N LYS A 64 1.12 -17.70 -6.66
CA LYS A 64 2.22 -18.12 -7.53
C LYS A 64 3.24 -16.99 -7.75
N GLY A 65 2.99 -15.80 -7.21
CA GLY A 65 3.83 -14.60 -7.37
C GLY A 65 3.56 -13.82 -8.65
N ASN A 66 2.52 -14.16 -9.43
CA ASN A 66 2.14 -13.37 -10.60
C ASN A 66 1.58 -12.04 -10.14
N LYS A 67 2.10 -10.98 -10.76
CA LYS A 67 1.74 -9.60 -10.46
C LYS A 67 0.78 -9.06 -11.52
N THR A 68 -0.37 -8.57 -11.10
CA THR A 68 -1.27 -7.76 -11.92
C THR A 68 -1.17 -6.31 -11.49
N LYS A 69 -0.74 -5.43 -12.40
CA LYS A 69 -0.66 -3.98 -12.17
C LYS A 69 -1.84 -3.28 -12.83
N ARG A 70 -2.53 -2.43 -12.08
CA ARG A 70 -3.60 -1.56 -12.61
C ARG A 70 -3.32 -0.13 -12.20
N MET A 71 -3.35 0.78 -13.16
CA MET A 71 -3.25 2.21 -12.90
C MET A 71 -4.52 2.72 -12.21
N LEU A 72 -4.35 3.64 -11.28
CA LEU A 72 -5.44 4.38 -10.65
C LEU A 72 -5.42 5.79 -11.21
N ASP A 73 -6.53 6.21 -11.80
CA ASP A 73 -6.74 7.59 -12.24
C ASP A 73 -7.14 8.47 -11.03
N LEU A 74 -6.23 8.53 -10.06
CA LEU A 74 -6.41 9.19 -8.76
C LEU A 74 -5.16 9.97 -8.38
N SER A 75 -5.36 11.12 -7.74
CA SER A 75 -4.29 11.85 -7.06
C SER A 75 -3.60 10.98 -6.01
N PHE A 76 -2.39 11.34 -5.57
CA PHE A 76 -1.68 10.54 -4.56
C PHE A 76 -2.43 10.52 -3.23
N GLU A 77 -3.02 11.64 -2.84
CA GLU A 77 -3.84 11.77 -1.64
C GLU A 77 -5.10 10.88 -1.73
N SER A 78 -5.77 10.89 -2.88
CA SER A 78 -6.96 10.05 -3.12
C SER A 78 -6.60 8.58 -3.16
N ALA A 79 -5.48 8.22 -3.80
CA ALA A 79 -5.04 6.83 -3.91
C ALA A 79 -4.54 6.27 -2.57
N LEU A 80 -3.86 7.08 -1.75
CA LEU A 80 -3.50 6.75 -0.38
C LEU A 80 -4.75 6.43 0.44
N THR A 81 -5.73 7.35 0.43
CA THR A 81 -6.99 7.18 1.18
C THR A 81 -7.79 5.98 0.68
N TYR A 82 -7.85 5.80 -0.64
CA TYR A 82 -8.52 4.65 -1.26
C TYR A 82 -7.86 3.33 -0.88
N GLY A 83 -6.52 3.26 -0.91
CA GLY A 83 -5.78 2.06 -0.54
C GLY A 83 -5.96 1.66 0.93
N ASP A 84 -6.01 2.64 1.84
CA ASP A 84 -6.35 2.38 3.24
C ASP A 84 -7.78 1.86 3.40
N TRP A 85 -8.74 2.48 2.72
CA TRP A 85 -10.14 2.09 2.79
C TRP A 85 -10.37 0.68 2.21
N ASP A 86 -9.79 0.38 1.04
CA ASP A 86 -9.92 -0.91 0.37
C ASP A 86 -9.32 -2.06 1.17
N ILE A 87 -8.18 -1.83 1.84
CA ILE A 87 -7.55 -2.86 2.69
C ILE A 87 -8.28 -3.05 4.03
N ASN A 88 -8.96 -2.03 4.53
CA ASN A 88 -9.68 -2.11 5.81
C ASN A 88 -11.09 -2.72 5.72
N THR A 89 -11.59 -2.98 4.50
CA THR A 89 -12.95 -3.52 4.25
C THR A 89 -12.97 -5.04 4.31
#